data_AF-A0A7G4A0G7-F1
#
_entry.id   AF-A0A7G4A0G7-F1
#
_cell.length_a   1.000
_cell.length_b   1.000
_cell.length_c   1.000
_cell.angle_alpha   90.00
_cell.angle_beta   90.00
_cell.angle_gamma   90.00
#
_symmetry.space_group_name_H-M   'P 1'
#
loop_
_entity.id
_entity.type
_entity.pdbx_description
1 polymer ?
#
loop_
_entity_poly.entity_id
_entity_poly.type
_entity_poly.pdbx_seq_one_letter_code
_entity_poly.pdbx_strand_id
1 'polypeptide(L)'
;MRYKYDQDSFTCKKPEFFMAVCGYKNHSYMIIGVKDSETQEQFVIGMFGRRGGLLGTYLTNERMPKKSQSLIDIQAFSISQSQYRSLIKFLQEMKISHKANAAAFAVPSNWVNDTGDPSEQDEIRFTWLDHIATSKKNRIQDLDLSDLDGNTHYDPEQIRQGIALDNNCRTAAKHLTQATMSAESLPNVSSFFLRSLPFKAHLSNGKISDKLFIYPPPPPVLKNPENKQEWEILNRMYKRMDKIAKSGSSKGMDESYKKFELLKTLYQQQYDKLTGGKHNLHDLMDDIKQYIEHEANAQIIDTPRNSFFHFKTSTRKMFEQIQKENPVSDLGPAKK
;
A
#
# COMPACT_ATOMS: atom_id res chain seq x y z
N MET A 1 26.59 -6.00 -0.26
CA MET A 1 27.22 -4.66 -0.23
C MET A 1 26.23 -3.73 0.46
N ARG A 2 26.53 -3.41 1.73
CA ARG A 2 25.71 -2.66 2.69
C ARG A 2 25.21 -1.31 2.13
N TYR A 3 23.96 -0.96 2.39
CA TYR A 3 23.27 0.23 1.88
C TYR A 3 23.86 1.49 2.56
N LYS A 4 23.86 2.66 1.91
CA LYS A 4 24.41 3.89 2.54
C LYS A 4 23.51 4.41 3.68
N TYR A 5 22.28 3.89 3.78
CA TYR A 5 21.39 4.02 4.93
C TYR A 5 21.60 2.92 6.00
N ASP A 6 22.64 2.09 5.88
CA ASP A 6 23.13 1.20 6.95
C ASP A 6 23.90 2.01 8.02
N GLN A 7 23.31 3.11 8.51
CA GLN A 7 23.35 3.28 9.95
C GLN A 7 22.35 2.25 10.44
N ASP A 8 22.70 1.38 11.39
CA ASP A 8 21.95 0.15 11.72
C ASP A 8 20.44 0.32 11.99
N SER A 9 19.99 1.57 12.11
CA SER A 9 18.59 1.97 12.23
C SER A 9 18.28 3.36 11.69
N PHE A 10 17.01 3.64 11.42
CA PHE A 10 16.47 5.00 11.21
C PHE A 10 15.14 5.15 11.96
N THR A 11 14.63 6.37 12.12
CA THR A 11 13.31 6.63 12.73
C THR A 11 12.31 7.17 11.72
N CYS A 12 11.03 6.90 11.96
CA CYS A 12 9.92 7.35 11.14
C CYS A 12 8.73 7.66 12.05
N LYS A 13 8.16 8.85 11.90
CA LYS A 13 7.04 9.30 12.70
C LYS A 13 5.71 8.98 12.04
N LYS A 14 4.80 8.39 12.81
CA LYS A 14 3.47 7.94 12.37
C LYS A 14 3.57 7.20 11.03
N PRO A 15 4.32 6.08 10.99
CA PRO A 15 4.68 5.43 9.73
C PRO A 15 3.44 4.90 9.01
N GLU A 16 3.24 5.38 7.79
CA GLU A 16 2.31 4.81 6.84
C GLU A 16 3.03 3.73 6.02
N PHE A 17 2.75 2.46 6.31
CA PHE A 17 3.35 1.35 5.59
C PHE A 17 2.74 1.20 4.20
N PHE A 18 3.60 0.91 3.22
CA PHE A 18 3.15 0.63 1.86
C PHE A 18 3.95 -0.47 1.18
N MET A 19 3.31 -1.08 0.20
CA MET A 19 3.85 -2.08 -0.69
C MET A 19 3.67 -1.60 -2.12
N ALA A 20 4.71 -1.70 -2.93
CA ALA A 20 4.68 -1.17 -4.28
C ALA A 20 5.21 -2.17 -5.30
N VAL A 21 4.41 -2.41 -6.34
CA VAL A 21 4.88 -3.11 -7.53
C VAL A 21 5.68 -2.10 -8.34
N CYS A 22 6.88 -2.50 -8.78
CA CYS A 22 7.85 -1.64 -9.44
C CYS A 22 8.29 -2.24 -10.78
N GLY A 23 8.66 -1.38 -11.73
CA GLY A 23 9.25 -1.73 -13.01
C GLY A 23 10.46 -0.85 -13.31
N TYR A 24 11.53 -1.45 -13.83
CA TYR A 24 12.68 -0.71 -14.33
C TYR A 24 13.27 -1.45 -15.54
N LYS A 25 13.26 -0.79 -16.70
CA LYS A 25 13.62 -1.41 -17.98
C LYS A 25 12.80 -2.69 -18.19
N ASN A 26 13.44 -3.83 -18.42
CA ASN A 26 12.79 -5.13 -18.64
C ASN A 26 12.67 -5.96 -17.35
N HIS A 27 12.73 -5.32 -16.18
CA HIS A 27 12.69 -5.99 -14.89
C HIS A 27 11.54 -5.46 -14.04
N SER A 28 10.90 -6.34 -13.30
CA SER A 28 9.89 -5.98 -12.30
C SER A 28 10.34 -6.48 -10.94
N TYR A 29 9.99 -5.74 -9.91
CA TYR A 29 10.34 -6.06 -8.53
C TYR A 29 9.33 -5.41 -7.61
N MET A 30 9.51 -5.59 -6.32
CA MET A 30 8.66 -5.02 -5.30
C MET A 30 9.49 -4.21 -4.31
N ILE A 31 8.88 -3.13 -3.84
CA ILE A 31 9.36 -2.32 -2.72
C ILE A 31 8.36 -2.48 -1.58
N ILE A 32 8.87 -2.65 -0.37
CA ILE A 32 8.17 -2.33 0.86
C ILE A 32 8.76 -1.03 1.38
N GLY A 33 7.90 -0.10 1.76
CA GLY A 33 8.32 1.18 2.27
C GLY A 33 7.47 1.68 3.42
N VAL A 34 7.96 2.74 4.05
CA VAL A 34 7.23 3.52 5.03
C VAL A 34 7.29 4.98 4.62
N LYS A 35 6.17 5.67 4.76
CA LYS A 35 6.07 7.11 4.61
C LYS A 35 5.91 7.73 5.99
N ASP A 36 6.76 8.70 6.29
CA ASP A 36 6.67 9.49 7.51
C ASP A 36 5.54 10.50 7.34
N SER A 37 4.52 10.45 8.21
CA SER A 37 3.33 11.28 8.04
C SER A 37 3.58 12.76 8.38
N GLU A 38 4.62 13.08 9.14
CA GLU A 38 4.97 14.47 9.47
C GLU A 38 5.81 15.11 8.36
N THR A 39 6.89 14.43 7.96
CA THR A 39 7.87 14.97 7.00
C THR A 39 7.52 14.65 5.55
N GLN A 40 6.62 13.70 5.31
CA GLN A 40 6.29 13.14 4.00
C GLN A 40 7.48 12.43 3.31
N GLU A 41 8.58 12.17 4.04
CA GLU A 41 9.69 11.37 3.52
C GLU A 41 9.26 9.92 3.33
N GLN A 42 9.75 9.28 2.27
CA GLN A 42 9.38 7.92 1.89
C GLN A 42 10.62 7.05 1.83
N PHE A 43 10.68 6.06 2.72
CA PHE A 43 11.82 5.17 2.90
C PHE A 43 11.50 3.78 2.36
N VAL A 44 12.45 3.20 1.64
CA VAL A 44 12.43 1.79 1.23
C VAL A 44 12.99 0.96 2.37
N ILE A 45 12.14 0.13 2.97
CA ILE A 45 12.49 -0.77 4.07
C ILE A 45 12.62 -2.22 3.63
N GLY A 46 12.37 -2.50 2.36
CA GLY A 46 12.55 -3.82 1.77
C GLY A 46 12.47 -3.72 0.26
N MET A 47 13.29 -4.49 -0.44
CA MET A 47 13.21 -4.53 -1.89
C MET A 47 13.61 -5.90 -2.41
N PHE A 48 12.73 -6.51 -3.17
CA PHE A 48 12.94 -7.86 -3.63
C PHE A 48 12.32 -8.11 -4.99
N GLY A 49 12.95 -9.01 -5.71
CA GLY A 49 12.56 -9.40 -7.05
C GLY A 49 13.00 -10.82 -7.30
N ARG A 50 12.64 -11.32 -8.48
CA ARG A 50 12.90 -12.70 -8.84
C ARG A 50 14.26 -12.82 -9.49
N ARG A 51 15.08 -13.74 -9.01
CA ARG A 51 16.28 -14.20 -9.72
C ARG A 51 16.14 -15.67 -10.05
N GLY A 52 16.25 -16.00 -11.33
CA GLY A 52 16.31 -17.39 -11.79
C GLY A 52 17.67 -18.02 -11.45
N GLY A 53 17.64 -19.28 -11.04
CA GLY A 53 18.82 -20.12 -10.82
C GLY A 53 18.55 -21.58 -11.22
N LEU A 54 19.60 -22.40 -11.17
CA LEU A 54 19.57 -23.80 -11.59
C LEU A 54 18.55 -24.67 -10.82
N LEU A 55 18.21 -24.26 -9.59
CA LEU A 55 17.29 -24.95 -8.68
C LEU A 55 15.88 -24.31 -8.63
N GLY A 56 15.60 -23.37 -9.55
CA GLY A 56 14.33 -22.65 -9.61
C GLY A 56 14.47 -21.15 -9.37
N THR A 57 13.33 -20.48 -9.27
CA THR A 57 13.24 -19.04 -9.03
C THR A 57 12.99 -18.75 -7.57
N TYR A 58 13.80 -17.86 -7.00
CA TYR A 58 13.68 -17.44 -5.61
C TYR A 58 13.45 -15.93 -5.53
N LEU A 59 12.76 -15.50 -4.48
CA LEU A 59 12.79 -14.09 -4.06
C LEU A 59 14.22 -13.79 -3.62
N THR A 60 14.81 -12.73 -4.18
CA THR A 60 16.15 -12.29 -3.86
C THR A 60 16.19 -10.79 -3.71
N ASN A 61 17.21 -10.31 -2.99
CA ASN A 61 17.51 -8.89 -2.90
C ASN A 61 17.74 -8.27 -4.28
N GLU A 62 16.97 -7.23 -4.57
CA GLU A 62 17.26 -6.38 -5.72
C GLU A 62 18.36 -5.39 -5.39
N ARG A 63 19.18 -5.06 -6.39
CA ARG A 63 20.22 -4.05 -6.21
C ARG A 63 19.62 -2.67 -6.38
N MET A 64 19.64 -1.90 -5.30
CA MET A 64 19.15 -0.53 -5.35
C MET A 64 20.12 0.37 -6.14
N PRO A 65 19.61 1.31 -6.95
CA PRO A 65 20.43 2.34 -7.60
C PRO A 65 21.20 3.17 -6.57
N LYS A 66 22.54 3.22 -6.69
CA LYS A 66 23.44 3.80 -5.68
C LYS A 66 23.84 5.26 -5.92
N LYS A 67 23.73 5.77 -7.15
CA LYS A 67 24.32 7.07 -7.53
C LYS A 67 23.46 7.88 -8.50
N SER A 68 22.79 7.24 -9.45
CA SER A 68 21.81 7.88 -10.32
C SER A 68 20.41 7.73 -9.72
N GLN A 69 19.63 8.81 -9.70
CA GLN A 69 18.18 8.72 -9.54
C GLN A 69 17.65 7.84 -10.69
N SER A 70 17.30 6.60 -10.37
CA SER A 70 16.65 5.75 -11.36
C SER A 70 15.19 6.12 -11.39
N LEU A 71 14.73 6.56 -12.56
CA LEU A 71 13.31 6.67 -12.83
C LEU A 71 12.73 5.27 -12.97
N ILE A 72 11.83 4.91 -12.07
CA ILE A 72 11.16 3.62 -12.02
C ILE A 72 9.67 3.82 -12.28
N ASP A 73 9.04 2.83 -12.91
CA ASP A 73 7.59 2.74 -12.96
C ASP A 73 7.11 2.14 -11.63
N ILE A 74 6.08 2.70 -11.00
CA ILE A 74 5.63 2.30 -9.67
C ILE A 74 4.12 2.40 -9.51
N GLN A 75 3.56 1.54 -8.65
CA GLN A 75 2.20 1.62 -8.13
C GLN A 75 2.24 1.16 -6.67
N ALA A 76 1.92 2.06 -5.75
CA ALA A 76 1.96 1.81 -4.32
C ALA A 76 0.57 1.58 -3.72
N PHE A 77 0.52 0.74 -2.70
CA PHE A 77 -0.67 0.37 -1.96
C PHE A 77 -0.38 0.38 -0.46
N SER A 78 -1.35 0.83 0.32
CA SER A 78 -1.29 0.91 1.78
C SER A 78 -1.39 -0.51 2.34
N ILE A 79 -0.56 -0.81 3.33
CA ILE A 79 -0.67 -2.04 4.12
C ILE A 79 -0.67 -1.65 5.59
N SER A 80 -1.34 -2.43 6.44
CA SER A 80 -1.23 -2.25 7.88
C SER A 80 0.11 -2.77 8.41
N GLN A 81 0.48 -2.35 9.62
CA GLN A 81 1.63 -2.93 10.31
C GLN A 81 1.45 -4.44 10.55
N SER A 82 0.21 -4.90 10.82
CA SER A 82 -0.08 -6.34 10.96
C SER A 82 0.12 -7.10 9.64
N GLN A 83 -0.32 -6.55 8.50
CA GLN A 83 -0.06 -7.13 7.18
C GLN A 83 1.44 -7.17 6.86
N TYR A 84 2.18 -6.11 7.21
CA TYR A 84 3.63 -6.12 7.08
C TYR A 84 4.29 -7.20 7.95
N ARG A 85 3.83 -7.37 9.20
CA ARG A 85 4.32 -8.41 10.12
C ARG A 85 4.04 -9.82 9.58
N SER A 86 2.83 -10.06 9.06
CA SER A 86 2.47 -11.32 8.39
C SER A 86 3.34 -11.62 7.17
N LEU A 87 3.67 -10.60 6.37
CA LEU A 87 4.62 -10.74 5.26
C LEU A 87 6.01 -11.15 5.76
N ILE A 88 6.51 -10.53 6.83
CA ILE A 88 7.81 -10.89 7.41
C ILE A 88 7.82 -12.33 7.93
N LYS A 89 6.74 -12.77 8.60
CA LYS A 89 6.59 -14.16 9.03
C LYS A 89 6.64 -15.14 7.86
N PHE A 90 5.89 -14.87 6.79
CA PHE A 90 5.94 -15.68 5.58
C PHE A 90 7.36 -15.76 4.99
N LEU A 91 8.09 -14.65 4.95
CA LEU A 91 9.47 -14.62 4.46
C LEU A 91 10.44 -15.37 5.40
N GLN A 92 10.21 -15.34 6.70
CA GLN A 92 10.94 -16.15 7.69
C GLN A 92 10.71 -17.64 7.44
N GLU A 93 9.46 -18.07 7.27
CA GLU A 93 9.09 -19.44 6.95
C GLU A 93 9.74 -19.89 5.63
N MET A 94 9.67 -19.08 4.58
CA MET A 94 10.35 -19.35 3.30
C MET A 94 11.86 -19.49 3.45
N LYS A 95 12.48 -18.68 4.33
CA LYS A 95 13.92 -18.77 4.62
C LYS A 95 14.27 -20.09 5.31
N ILE A 96 13.46 -20.54 6.27
CA ILE A 96 13.67 -21.77 7.06
C ILE A 96 13.39 -23.01 6.20
N SER A 97 12.20 -23.09 5.61
CA SER A 97 11.70 -24.27 4.90
C SER A 97 12.30 -24.45 3.51
N HIS A 98 12.56 -23.35 2.79
CA HIS A 98 12.97 -23.39 1.37
C HIS A 98 14.40 -22.90 1.13
N LYS A 99 15.17 -22.58 2.18
CA LYS A 99 16.54 -22.04 2.10
C LYS A 99 16.65 -20.82 1.17
N ALA A 100 15.56 -20.08 0.96
CA ALA A 100 15.54 -18.93 0.08
C ALA A 100 16.51 -17.84 0.58
N ASN A 101 17.03 -16.99 -0.29
CA ASN A 101 17.75 -15.81 0.17
C ASN A 101 16.75 -14.74 0.57
N ALA A 102 16.41 -14.67 1.86
CA ALA A 102 15.61 -13.58 2.40
C ALA A 102 16.24 -12.24 1.99
N ALA A 103 15.40 -11.35 1.46
CA ALA A 103 15.81 -9.99 1.18
C ALA A 103 16.22 -9.26 2.47
N ALA A 104 16.93 -8.14 2.32
CA ALA A 104 17.26 -7.24 3.38
C ALA A 104 16.02 -6.41 3.67
N PHE A 105 15.59 -6.42 4.92
CA PHE A 105 14.43 -5.70 5.40
C PHE A 105 14.79 -4.89 6.63
N ALA A 106 14.15 -3.74 6.82
CA ALA A 106 14.15 -3.05 8.10
C ALA A 106 12.81 -3.30 8.79
N VAL A 107 12.85 -3.81 10.01
CA VAL A 107 11.66 -4.04 10.83
C VAL A 107 11.63 -3.07 12.01
N PRO A 108 10.47 -2.77 12.61
CA PRO A 108 10.42 -2.06 13.89
C PRO A 108 11.38 -2.69 14.91
N SER A 109 12.20 -1.87 15.56
CA SER A 109 13.29 -2.34 16.45
C SER A 109 12.79 -3.14 17.65
N ASN A 110 11.54 -2.90 18.08
CA ASN A 110 10.88 -3.67 19.13
C ASN A 110 10.44 -5.08 18.70
N TRP A 111 10.54 -5.43 17.42
CA TRP A 111 10.37 -6.82 16.97
C TRP A 111 11.66 -7.65 17.15
N VAL A 112 12.80 -6.98 17.33
CA VAL A 112 14.12 -7.62 17.48
C VAL A 112 14.53 -7.69 18.94
N ASN A 113 14.27 -6.63 19.69
CA ASN A 113 14.50 -6.58 21.13
C ASN A 113 13.14 -6.74 21.79
N ASP A 114 12.98 -7.77 22.63
CA ASP A 114 11.79 -8.10 23.43
C ASP A 114 11.47 -7.03 24.51
N THR A 115 11.53 -5.77 24.11
CA THR A 115 11.37 -4.59 24.94
C THR A 115 9.96 -4.06 24.78
N GLY A 116 8.98 -4.81 25.29
CA GLY A 116 7.64 -4.31 25.60
C GLY A 116 6.75 -3.89 24.43
N ASP A 117 5.46 -3.78 24.76
CA ASP A 117 4.33 -3.58 23.86
C ASP A 117 4.47 -2.28 23.01
N PRO A 118 4.19 -2.30 21.68
CA PRO A 118 4.39 -1.16 20.78
C PRO A 118 3.39 -0.01 20.96
N SER A 119 2.50 -0.06 21.96
CA SER A 119 1.29 0.76 21.94
C SER A 119 1.63 2.25 21.98
N GLU A 120 1.29 2.92 20.87
CA GLU A 120 1.23 4.38 20.70
C GLU A 120 2.56 5.14 20.71
N GLN A 121 3.64 4.56 20.17
CA GLN A 121 4.80 5.39 19.83
C GLN A 121 4.58 6.10 18.48
N ASP A 122 4.37 7.42 18.56
CA ASP A 122 4.31 8.34 17.42
C ASP A 122 5.60 8.32 16.58
N GLU A 123 6.71 7.78 17.11
CA GLU A 123 7.98 7.59 16.41
C GLU A 123 8.44 6.14 16.52
N ILE A 124 8.62 5.48 15.37
CA ILE A 124 9.09 4.09 15.29
C ILE A 124 10.53 4.07 14.78
N ARG A 125 11.42 3.42 15.54
CA ARG A 125 12.76 3.07 15.09
C ARG A 125 12.72 1.76 14.29
N PHE A 126 13.37 1.75 13.13
CA PHE A 126 13.50 0.58 12.27
C PHE A 126 14.93 0.06 12.33
N THR A 127 15.13 -1.26 12.42
CA THR A 127 16.41 -1.95 12.42
C THR A 127 16.52 -2.86 11.20
N TRP A 128 17.64 -2.74 10.47
CA TRP A 128 17.92 -3.62 9.35
C TRP A 128 18.27 -5.04 9.80
N LEU A 129 17.60 -6.02 9.22
CA LEU A 129 17.91 -7.43 9.36
C LEU A 129 19.08 -7.80 8.46
N ASP A 130 20.04 -8.53 9.00
CA ASP A 130 21.18 -9.01 8.22
C ASP A 130 20.75 -10.21 7.36
N HIS A 131 21.00 -10.09 6.05
CA HIS A 131 20.72 -11.13 5.06
C HIS A 131 21.93 -12.05 4.84
N ILE A 132 23.09 -11.71 5.42
CA ILE A 132 24.34 -12.48 5.30
C ILE A 132 24.36 -13.56 6.38
N ALA A 133 24.52 -14.82 5.94
CA ALA A 133 24.49 -16.01 6.79
C ALA A 133 25.55 -16.04 7.93
N THR A 134 26.55 -15.16 7.89
CA THR A 134 27.64 -15.08 8.88
C THR A 134 27.37 -14.09 10.01
N SER A 135 26.30 -13.30 9.95
CA SER A 135 25.93 -12.41 11.06
C SER A 135 25.40 -13.22 12.24
N LYS A 136 25.81 -12.83 13.45
CA LYS A 136 25.29 -13.39 14.72
C LYS A 136 24.11 -12.61 15.30
N LYS A 137 23.67 -11.52 14.66
CA LYS A 137 22.61 -10.63 15.17
C LYS A 137 21.66 -10.19 14.05
N ASN A 138 20.44 -9.85 14.45
CA ASN A 138 19.39 -9.27 13.61
C ASN A 138 19.04 -10.15 12.40
N ARG A 139 18.99 -11.47 12.54
CA ARG A 139 18.57 -12.32 11.42
C ARG A 139 17.06 -12.43 11.42
N ILE A 140 16.47 -12.63 10.24
CA ILE A 140 15.03 -12.89 10.13
C ILE A 140 14.61 -14.14 10.91
N GLN A 141 15.49 -15.13 11.06
CA GLN A 141 15.21 -16.32 11.86
C GLN A 141 15.19 -16.07 13.37
N ASP A 142 15.73 -14.94 13.82
CA ASP A 142 15.81 -14.59 15.24
C ASP A 142 14.55 -13.81 15.71
N LEU A 143 13.66 -13.45 14.78
CA LEU A 143 12.41 -12.74 15.11
C LEU A 143 11.42 -13.69 15.78
N ASP A 144 10.87 -13.27 16.92
CA ASP A 144 9.72 -13.92 17.52
C ASP A 144 8.42 -13.41 16.88
N LEU A 145 7.83 -14.28 16.05
CA LEU A 145 6.56 -14.07 15.36
C LEU A 145 5.58 -15.19 15.69
N SER A 146 5.77 -15.86 16.84
CA SER A 146 4.98 -17.00 17.28
C SER A 146 3.55 -16.63 17.67
N ASP A 147 3.31 -15.36 18.02
CA ASP A 147 2.00 -14.78 18.35
C ASP A 147 1.10 -14.56 17.13
N LEU A 148 1.64 -14.62 15.91
CA LEU A 148 0.83 -14.62 14.69
C LEU A 148 0.29 -16.02 14.41
N ASP A 149 -0.96 -16.13 13.96
CA ASP A 149 -1.51 -17.40 13.50
C ASP A 149 -0.69 -17.99 12.34
N GLY A 150 -0.58 -19.31 12.29
CA GLY A 150 0.20 -20.04 11.27
C GLY A 150 -0.41 -20.00 9.86
N ASN A 151 -1.63 -19.53 9.70
CA ASN A 151 -2.33 -19.54 8.42
C ASN A 151 -2.12 -18.22 7.69
N THR A 152 -0.97 -18.07 7.02
CA THR A 152 -0.77 -16.93 6.13
C THR A 152 -1.52 -17.17 4.81
N HIS A 153 -2.15 -16.14 4.24
CA HIS A 153 -2.84 -16.25 2.94
C HIS A 153 -1.88 -16.39 1.75
N TYR A 154 -0.59 -16.58 2.00
CA TYR A 154 0.43 -16.71 0.97
C TYR A 154 0.52 -18.17 0.52
N ASP A 155 0.48 -18.39 -0.79
CA ASP A 155 0.77 -19.68 -1.39
C ASP A 155 2.26 -19.73 -1.79
N PRO A 156 3.10 -20.52 -1.08
CA PRO A 156 4.52 -20.64 -1.39
C PRO A 156 4.76 -21.07 -2.84
N GLU A 157 3.90 -21.90 -3.41
CA GLU A 157 4.06 -22.40 -4.77
C GLU A 157 3.77 -21.31 -5.80
N GLN A 158 2.75 -20.47 -5.60
CA GLN A 158 2.52 -19.29 -6.47
C GLN A 158 3.68 -18.29 -6.44
N ILE A 159 4.45 -18.28 -5.36
CA ILE A 159 5.61 -17.40 -5.18
C ILE A 159 6.91 -18.07 -5.68
N ARG A 160 6.97 -19.41 -5.65
CA ARG A 160 8.11 -20.26 -6.07
C ARG A 160 8.08 -20.64 -7.56
N GLN A 161 6.91 -20.61 -8.20
CA GLN A 161 6.65 -21.17 -9.54
C GLN A 161 7.70 -20.80 -10.63
N GLY A 162 8.16 -21.87 -11.30
CA GLY A 162 9.34 -21.96 -12.14
C GLY A 162 9.19 -21.53 -13.61
N ILE A 163 9.95 -22.22 -14.46
CA ILE A 163 10.49 -21.89 -15.82
C ILE A 163 9.44 -21.57 -16.91
N ALA A 164 8.17 -21.36 -16.56
CA ALA A 164 7.15 -20.94 -17.51
C ALA A 164 7.42 -19.49 -17.98
N LEU A 165 7.45 -19.31 -19.30
CA LEU A 165 7.75 -18.03 -19.98
C LEU A 165 6.70 -16.93 -19.69
N ASP A 166 5.54 -17.31 -19.17
CA ASP A 166 4.39 -16.45 -18.87
C ASP A 166 4.39 -15.88 -17.43
N ASN A 167 5.14 -16.50 -16.51
CA ASN A 167 5.22 -16.08 -15.11
C ASN A 167 6.53 -15.31 -14.84
N ASN A 168 6.44 -13.98 -14.79
CA ASN A 168 7.57 -13.08 -14.63
C ASN A 168 7.57 -12.40 -13.24
N CYS A 169 8.60 -11.61 -12.92
CA CYS A 169 8.75 -10.96 -11.62
C CYS A 169 7.55 -10.07 -11.23
N ARG A 170 6.82 -9.52 -12.21
CA ARG A 170 5.59 -8.71 -12.01
C ARG A 170 4.45 -9.55 -11.48
N THR A 171 4.27 -10.77 -11.99
CA THR A 171 3.22 -11.69 -11.54
C THR A 171 3.40 -12.03 -10.07
N ALA A 172 4.62 -12.42 -9.66
CA ALA A 172 4.92 -12.69 -8.26
C ALA A 172 4.74 -11.45 -7.37
N ALA A 173 5.25 -10.28 -7.79
CA ALA A 173 5.06 -9.03 -7.04
C ALA A 173 3.57 -8.69 -6.87
N LYS A 174 2.77 -8.88 -7.93
CA LYS A 174 1.32 -8.68 -7.92
C LYS A 174 0.63 -9.67 -6.97
N HIS A 175 0.90 -10.97 -7.06
CA HIS A 175 0.30 -11.99 -6.20
C HIS A 175 0.62 -11.74 -4.73
N LEU A 176 1.89 -11.43 -4.42
CA LEU A 176 2.30 -11.17 -3.05
C LEU A 176 1.62 -9.90 -2.50
N THR A 177 1.45 -8.87 -3.34
CA THR A 177 0.70 -7.67 -2.97
C THR A 177 -0.79 -7.96 -2.75
N GLN A 178 -1.41 -8.75 -3.64
CA GLN A 178 -2.81 -9.20 -3.49
C GLN A 178 -3.01 -9.98 -2.19
N ALA A 179 -2.17 -10.96 -1.91
CA ALA A 179 -2.25 -11.79 -0.71
C ALA A 179 -2.03 -10.95 0.56
N THR A 180 -1.07 -10.03 0.56
CA THR A 180 -0.79 -9.15 1.71
C THR A 180 -1.99 -8.25 2.04
N MET A 181 -2.69 -7.78 1.01
CA MET A 181 -3.84 -6.89 1.16
C MET A 181 -5.19 -7.63 1.26
N SER A 182 -5.19 -8.96 1.16
CA SER A 182 -6.41 -9.76 0.98
C SER A 182 -7.29 -9.27 -0.19
N ALA A 183 -6.65 -8.82 -1.28
CA ALA A 183 -7.32 -8.22 -2.44
C ALA A 183 -7.39 -9.20 -3.61
N GLU A 184 -8.57 -9.37 -4.20
CA GLU A 184 -8.74 -10.26 -5.36
C GLU A 184 -8.00 -9.77 -6.62
N SER A 185 -7.87 -8.44 -6.78
CA SER A 185 -7.22 -7.83 -7.95
C SER A 185 -6.54 -6.52 -7.58
N LEU A 186 -5.54 -6.12 -8.37
CA LEU A 186 -4.89 -4.82 -8.25
C LEU A 186 -5.18 -3.99 -9.51
N PRO A 187 -6.03 -2.95 -9.41
CA PRO A 187 -6.31 -2.05 -10.52
C PRO A 187 -5.03 -1.44 -11.08
N ASN A 188 -4.95 -1.34 -12.41
CA ASN A 188 -3.79 -0.83 -13.16
C ASN A 188 -2.47 -1.61 -13.03
N VAL A 189 -2.44 -2.75 -12.32
CA VAL A 189 -1.26 -3.63 -12.24
C VAL A 189 -1.47 -4.84 -13.14
N SER A 190 -0.92 -4.75 -14.35
CA SER A 190 -0.85 -5.88 -15.28
C SER A 190 0.21 -6.88 -14.81
N SER A 191 -0.05 -8.18 -14.99
CA SER A 191 0.97 -9.23 -14.84
C SER A 191 1.97 -9.22 -16.01
N PHE A 192 1.61 -8.58 -17.13
CA PHE A 192 2.45 -8.44 -18.31
C PHE A 192 3.44 -7.28 -18.15
N PHE A 193 4.74 -7.56 -18.16
CA PHE A 193 5.80 -6.58 -17.85
C PHE A 193 5.93 -5.47 -18.90
N LEU A 194 5.55 -5.71 -20.17
CA LEU A 194 5.62 -4.69 -21.23
C LEU A 194 4.61 -3.55 -21.04
N ARG A 195 3.62 -3.73 -20.16
CA ARG A 195 2.74 -2.63 -19.76
C ARG A 195 3.38 -1.90 -18.58
N SER A 196 3.71 -0.63 -18.80
CA SER A 196 4.21 0.26 -17.76
C SER A 196 3.19 0.43 -16.64
N LEU A 197 3.69 0.69 -15.43
CA LEU A 197 2.83 1.12 -14.32
C LEU A 197 2.42 2.58 -14.52
N PRO A 198 1.31 3.02 -13.90
CA PRO A 198 0.75 4.34 -14.17
C PRO A 198 1.58 5.50 -13.63
N PHE A 199 2.47 5.28 -12.66
CA PHE A 199 3.28 6.33 -12.05
C PHE A 199 4.76 6.09 -12.26
N LYS A 200 5.51 7.19 -12.16
CA LYS A 200 6.97 7.17 -12.16
C LYS A 200 7.49 7.83 -10.90
N ALA A 201 8.60 7.30 -10.39
CA ALA A 201 9.29 7.89 -9.25
C ALA A 201 10.79 7.71 -9.38
N HIS A 202 11.54 8.61 -8.76
CA HIS A 202 12.98 8.53 -8.66
C HIS A 202 13.35 7.81 -7.37
N LEU A 203 14.05 6.70 -7.54
CA LEU A 203 14.61 5.91 -6.45
C LEU A 203 16.10 6.20 -6.33
N SER A 204 16.54 6.64 -5.14
CA SER A 204 17.96 6.82 -4.85
C SER A 204 18.22 6.66 -3.35
N ASN A 205 19.30 5.95 -2.99
CA ASN A 205 19.75 5.81 -1.60
C ASN A 205 18.66 5.40 -0.61
N GLY A 206 17.67 4.59 -1.01
CA GLY A 206 16.67 4.03 -0.10
C GLY A 206 15.50 4.99 0.11
N LYS A 207 15.47 6.09 -0.66
CA LYS A 207 14.42 7.08 -0.64
C LYS A 207 13.73 7.15 -1.98
N ILE A 208 12.42 7.34 -1.92
CA ILE A 208 11.59 7.72 -3.06
C ILE A 208 11.36 9.22 -2.95
N SER A 209 11.92 9.99 -3.87
CA SER A 209 11.84 11.46 -3.79
C SER A 209 10.53 12.02 -4.31
N ASP A 210 9.87 11.33 -5.22
CA ASP A 210 8.58 11.74 -5.76
C ASP A 210 7.46 11.38 -4.79
N LYS A 211 6.50 12.28 -4.65
CA LYS A 211 5.32 12.09 -3.80
C LYS A 211 4.42 11.00 -4.38
N LEU A 212 4.34 9.84 -3.71
CA LEU A 212 3.54 8.72 -4.18
C LEU A 212 2.07 8.87 -3.78
N PHE A 213 1.18 8.61 -4.74
CA PHE A 213 -0.21 8.29 -4.45
C PHE A 213 -0.28 6.83 -3.97
N ILE A 214 -0.36 6.63 -2.64
CA ILE A 214 -0.42 5.30 -2.02
C ILE A 214 -1.89 4.90 -1.91
N TYR A 215 -2.32 3.92 -2.69
CA TYR A 215 -3.74 3.54 -2.78
C TYR A 215 -4.17 2.69 -1.58
N PRO A 216 -5.40 2.81 -1.08
CA PRO A 216 -5.95 1.85 -0.13
C PRO A 216 -6.22 0.49 -0.83
N PRO A 217 -6.61 -0.56 -0.09
CA PRO A 217 -7.12 -1.79 -0.69
C PRO A 217 -8.25 -1.51 -1.69
N PRO A 218 -8.26 -2.16 -2.86
CA PRO A 218 -9.35 -2.01 -3.80
C PRO A 218 -10.62 -2.69 -3.27
N PRO A 219 -11.80 -2.23 -3.71
CA PRO A 219 -13.05 -2.90 -3.34
C PRO A 219 -13.05 -4.33 -3.91
N PRO A 220 -13.67 -5.30 -3.21
CA PRO A 220 -13.78 -6.66 -3.70
C PRO A 220 -14.57 -6.70 -5.01
N VAL A 221 -14.33 -7.73 -5.83
CA VAL A 221 -15.25 -8.02 -6.94
C VAL A 221 -16.57 -8.43 -6.32
N LEU A 222 -17.64 -7.72 -6.67
CA LEU A 222 -19.00 -7.92 -6.18
C LEU A 222 -19.53 -9.31 -6.57
N LYS A 223 -19.11 -10.35 -5.83
CA LYS A 223 -19.59 -11.73 -5.98
C LYS A 223 -20.77 -12.00 -5.04
N ASN A 224 -20.80 -11.34 -3.89
CA ASN A 224 -21.92 -11.42 -2.94
C ASN A 224 -22.91 -10.26 -3.13
N PRO A 225 -24.23 -10.51 -2.94
CA PRO A 225 -25.26 -9.48 -2.99
C PRO A 225 -25.26 -8.56 -1.75
N GLU A 226 -24.69 -9.02 -0.63
CA GLU A 226 -24.60 -8.24 0.61
C GLU A 226 -23.70 -7.01 0.40
N ASN A 227 -24.19 -5.86 0.87
CA ASN A 227 -23.53 -4.56 0.78
C ASN A 227 -23.17 -4.13 -0.65
N LYS A 228 -23.88 -4.65 -1.67
CA LYS A 228 -23.56 -4.38 -3.08
C LYS A 228 -23.54 -2.88 -3.40
N GLN A 229 -24.46 -2.12 -2.83
CA GLN A 229 -24.63 -0.69 -3.10
C GLN A 229 -23.52 0.13 -2.44
N GLU A 230 -23.16 -0.22 -1.21
CA GLU A 230 -22.05 0.34 -0.44
C GLU A 230 -20.73 0.13 -1.16
N TRP A 231 -20.48 -1.10 -1.62
CA TRP A 231 -19.31 -1.42 -2.42
C TRP A 231 -19.28 -0.70 -3.78
N GLU A 232 -20.44 -0.46 -4.40
CA GLU A 232 -20.52 0.34 -5.63
C GLU A 232 -20.12 1.80 -5.36
N ILE A 233 -20.59 2.37 -4.25
CA ILE A 233 -20.21 3.72 -3.80
C ILE A 233 -18.70 3.80 -3.57
N LEU A 234 -18.14 2.86 -2.80
CA LEU A 234 -16.70 2.78 -2.56
C LEU A 234 -15.91 2.63 -3.87
N ASN A 235 -16.39 1.83 -4.82
CA ASN A 235 -15.76 1.71 -6.13
C ASN A 235 -15.77 3.02 -6.93
N ARG A 236 -16.83 3.83 -6.83
CA ARG A 236 -16.87 5.17 -7.45
C ARG A 236 -15.82 6.09 -6.82
N MET A 237 -15.69 6.09 -5.49
CA MET A 237 -14.64 6.83 -4.79
C MET A 237 -13.24 6.36 -5.20
N TYR A 238 -13.01 5.05 -5.26
CA TYR A 238 -11.74 4.47 -5.69
C TYR A 238 -11.36 4.87 -7.13
N LYS A 239 -12.32 4.77 -8.06
CA LYS A 239 -12.13 5.26 -9.45
C LYS A 239 -11.86 6.76 -9.51
N ARG A 240 -12.43 7.55 -8.59
CA ARG A 240 -12.16 8.98 -8.53
C ARG A 240 -10.76 9.26 -7.99
N MET A 241 -10.28 8.56 -6.97
CA MET A 241 -8.88 8.61 -6.52
C MET A 241 -7.93 8.31 -7.69
N ASP A 242 -8.21 7.26 -8.45
CA ASP A 242 -7.41 6.90 -9.63
C ASP A 242 -7.36 8.01 -10.68
N LYS A 243 -8.51 8.60 -11.00
CA LYS A 243 -8.57 9.77 -11.89
C LYS A 243 -7.80 10.95 -11.32
N ILE A 244 -7.87 11.21 -10.01
CA ILE A 244 -7.13 12.32 -9.38
C ILE A 244 -5.63 12.10 -9.55
N ALA A 245 -5.11 10.94 -9.15
CA ALA A 245 -3.70 10.61 -9.21
C ALA A 245 -3.13 10.69 -10.64
N LYS A 246 -3.82 10.09 -11.62
CA LYS A 246 -3.38 10.08 -13.03
C LYS A 246 -3.42 11.43 -13.73
N SER A 247 -4.18 12.39 -13.20
CA SER A 247 -4.29 13.73 -13.76
C SER A 247 -3.55 14.78 -12.94
N GLY A 248 -2.76 14.36 -11.95
CA GLY A 248 -1.78 15.21 -11.31
C GLY A 248 -0.72 15.62 -12.34
N SER A 249 -0.72 16.89 -12.72
CA SER A 249 0.39 17.51 -13.44
C SER A 249 1.30 18.19 -12.41
N SER A 250 2.53 18.54 -12.82
CA SER A 250 3.46 19.29 -11.95
C SER A 250 2.84 20.60 -11.43
N LYS A 251 2.03 21.27 -12.25
CA LYS A 251 1.21 22.43 -11.86
C LYS A 251 -0.15 21.97 -11.32
N GLY A 252 -0.25 21.74 -10.02
CA GLY A 252 -1.47 21.26 -9.36
C GLY A 252 -1.29 19.91 -8.64
N MET A 253 -0.04 19.46 -8.47
CA MET A 253 0.28 18.18 -7.83
C MET A 253 -0.14 18.19 -6.36
N ASP A 254 0.11 19.27 -5.62
CA ASP A 254 -0.23 19.34 -4.21
C ASP A 254 -1.74 19.38 -3.96
N GLU A 255 -2.52 20.09 -4.78
CA GLU A 255 -3.97 20.09 -4.71
C GLU A 255 -4.53 18.70 -5.07
N SER A 256 -3.93 18.04 -6.07
CA SER A 256 -4.30 16.67 -6.43
C SER A 256 -3.99 15.71 -5.28
N TYR A 257 -2.85 15.88 -4.63
CA TYR A 257 -2.43 15.06 -3.49
C TYR A 257 -3.35 15.24 -2.29
N LYS A 258 -3.61 16.49 -1.88
CA LYS A 258 -4.56 16.80 -0.79
C LYS A 258 -5.93 16.18 -1.05
N LYS A 259 -6.42 16.28 -2.29
CA LYS A 259 -7.72 15.72 -2.67
C LYS A 259 -7.72 14.20 -2.71
N PHE A 260 -6.62 13.59 -3.13
CA PHE A 260 -6.44 12.14 -3.10
C PHE A 260 -6.42 11.63 -1.65
N GLU A 261 -5.60 12.21 -0.78
CA GLU A 261 -5.48 11.80 0.61
C GLU A 261 -6.80 11.96 1.36
N LEU A 262 -7.51 13.09 1.17
CA LEU A 262 -8.85 13.28 1.75
C LEU A 262 -9.83 12.19 1.33
N LEU A 263 -9.86 11.87 0.03
CA LEU A 263 -10.77 10.84 -0.48
C LEU A 263 -10.37 9.44 -0.02
N LYS A 264 -9.06 9.19 0.09
CA LYS A 264 -8.50 7.95 0.62
C LYS A 264 -8.84 7.75 2.08
N THR A 265 -8.73 8.78 2.91
CA THR A 265 -9.11 8.71 4.33
C THR A 265 -10.57 8.32 4.49
N LEU A 266 -11.49 9.02 3.81
CA LEU A 266 -12.91 8.65 3.85
C LEU A 266 -13.12 7.23 3.30
N TYR A 267 -12.53 6.90 2.16
CA TYR A 267 -12.66 5.55 1.58
C TYR A 267 -12.22 4.46 2.56
N GLN A 268 -11.05 4.62 3.19
CA GLN A 268 -10.49 3.62 4.10
C GLN A 268 -11.36 3.44 5.34
N GLN A 269 -11.84 4.54 5.93
CA GLN A 269 -12.77 4.48 7.07
C GLN A 269 -14.02 3.66 6.73
N GLN A 270 -14.59 3.87 5.54
CA GLN A 270 -15.77 3.14 5.11
C GLN A 270 -15.47 1.68 4.73
N TYR A 271 -14.32 1.43 4.12
CA TYR A 271 -13.82 0.10 3.82
C TYR A 271 -13.68 -0.75 5.09
N ASP A 272 -13.07 -0.18 6.13
CA ASP A 272 -12.84 -0.86 7.41
C ASP A 272 -14.16 -1.14 8.14
N LYS A 273 -15.10 -0.19 8.12
CA LYS A 273 -16.45 -0.38 8.70
C LYS A 273 -17.22 -1.51 8.00
N LEU A 274 -17.16 -1.58 6.67
CA LEU A 274 -17.85 -2.62 5.89
C LEU A 274 -17.22 -4.00 6.07
N THR A 275 -15.88 -4.10 6.04
CA THR A 275 -15.18 -5.38 6.26
C THR A 275 -15.28 -5.87 7.70
N GLY A 276 -15.41 -4.96 8.67
CA GLY A 276 -15.69 -5.28 10.06
C GLY A 276 -17.15 -5.66 10.36
N GLY A 277 -18.04 -5.62 9.36
CA GLY A 277 -19.46 -5.98 9.50
C GLY A 277 -20.30 -4.97 10.29
N LYS A 278 -19.82 -3.72 10.45
CA LYS A 278 -20.41 -2.69 11.34
C LYS A 278 -21.12 -1.57 10.59
N HIS A 279 -21.60 -1.82 9.36
CA HIS A 279 -22.03 -0.73 8.51
C HIS A 279 -23.10 -1.13 7.50
N ASN A 280 -24.09 -0.25 7.34
CA ASN A 280 -25.14 -0.34 6.33
C ASN A 280 -25.14 0.93 5.47
N LEU A 281 -25.90 0.93 4.37
CA LEU A 281 -26.00 2.06 3.45
C LEU A 281 -26.38 3.39 4.11
N HIS A 282 -27.27 3.38 5.11
CA HIS A 282 -27.69 4.62 5.78
C HIS A 282 -26.51 5.26 6.51
N ASP A 283 -25.82 4.49 7.34
CA ASP A 283 -24.65 4.95 8.08
C ASP A 283 -23.54 5.45 7.12
N LEU A 284 -23.36 4.79 5.96
CA LEU A 284 -22.40 5.19 4.94
C LEU A 284 -22.75 6.55 4.36
N MET A 285 -24.02 6.76 4.04
CA MET A 285 -24.49 8.01 3.45
C MET A 285 -24.42 9.17 4.44
N ASP A 286 -24.70 8.91 5.72
CA ASP A 286 -24.52 9.89 6.80
C ASP A 286 -23.06 10.28 6.98
N ASP A 287 -22.16 9.29 7.06
CA ASP A 287 -20.73 9.55 7.17
C ASP A 287 -20.21 10.35 5.96
N ILE A 288 -20.60 9.97 4.74
CA ILE A 288 -20.23 10.69 3.52
C ILE A 288 -20.72 12.14 3.61
N LYS A 289 -21.99 12.35 3.98
CA LYS A 289 -22.58 13.70 4.08
C LYS A 289 -21.81 14.56 5.09
N GLN A 290 -21.65 14.07 6.31
CA GLN A 290 -20.92 14.79 7.36
C GLN A 290 -19.48 15.10 6.94
N TYR A 291 -18.79 14.14 6.33
CA TYR A 291 -17.40 14.29 5.93
C TYR A 291 -17.22 15.33 4.82
N ILE A 292 -18.13 15.40 3.84
CA ILE A 292 -18.02 16.34 2.71
C ILE A 292 -18.58 17.74 2.99
N GLU A 293 -19.38 17.88 4.05
CA GLU A 293 -19.93 19.15 4.54
C GLU A 293 -19.02 19.81 5.59
N HIS A 294 -18.16 19.04 6.26
CA HIS A 294 -17.14 19.59 7.16
C HIS A 294 -16.26 20.62 6.43
N GLU A 295 -16.18 21.84 6.96
CA GLU A 295 -15.64 23.03 6.28
C GLU A 295 -14.26 22.80 5.64
N ALA A 296 -13.31 22.28 6.42
CA ALA A 296 -11.95 21.99 5.94
C ALA A 296 -11.93 20.99 4.76
N ASN A 297 -12.82 20.00 4.78
CA ASN A 297 -12.90 18.98 3.73
C ASN A 297 -13.60 19.53 2.50
N ALA A 298 -14.69 20.26 2.70
CA ALA A 298 -15.43 20.93 1.64
C ALA A 298 -14.52 21.86 0.83
N GLN A 299 -13.68 22.64 1.51
CA GLN A 299 -12.70 23.52 0.86
C GLN A 299 -11.77 22.75 -0.08
N ILE A 300 -11.21 21.63 0.37
CA ILE A 300 -10.33 20.78 -0.45
C ILE A 300 -11.10 20.16 -1.63
N ILE A 301 -12.31 19.66 -1.39
CA ILE A 301 -13.17 19.05 -2.41
C ILE A 301 -13.49 20.06 -3.51
N ASP A 302 -13.84 21.29 -3.15
CA ASP A 302 -14.30 22.34 -4.06
C ASP A 302 -13.18 23.14 -4.72
N THR A 303 -11.97 23.08 -4.20
CA THR A 303 -10.82 23.77 -4.82
C THR A 303 -10.51 23.16 -6.20
N PRO A 304 -10.62 23.92 -7.31
CA PRO A 304 -10.20 23.48 -8.63
C PRO A 304 -8.67 23.48 -8.73
N ARG A 305 -8.10 22.67 -9.64
CA ARG A 305 -6.63 22.58 -9.78
C ARG A 305 -5.96 23.81 -10.35
N ASN A 306 -6.64 24.53 -11.25
CA ASN A 306 -6.15 25.71 -11.97
C ASN A 306 -7.36 26.44 -12.57
N SER A 307 -8.07 27.25 -11.79
CA SER A 307 -9.23 27.98 -12.33
C SER A 307 -9.46 29.30 -11.63
N PHE A 308 -9.71 30.34 -12.43
CA PHE A 308 -10.28 31.62 -12.02
C PHE A 308 -11.82 31.60 -11.97
N PHE A 309 -12.44 30.49 -12.39
CA PHE A 309 -13.89 30.31 -12.43
C PHE A 309 -14.38 29.30 -11.38
N HIS A 310 -15.49 29.63 -10.72
CA HIS A 310 -16.17 28.81 -9.72
C HIS A 310 -17.04 27.73 -10.37
N PHE A 311 -16.43 26.65 -10.84
CA PHE A 311 -17.15 25.45 -11.28
C PHE A 311 -17.07 24.35 -10.22
N LYS A 312 -18.19 23.64 -10.01
CA LYS A 312 -18.21 22.43 -9.17
C LYS A 312 -17.18 21.42 -9.66
N THR A 313 -16.30 20.96 -8.78
CA THR A 313 -15.27 19.99 -9.13
C THR A 313 -15.87 18.63 -9.44
N SER A 314 -15.15 17.79 -10.21
CA SER A 314 -15.62 16.43 -10.49
C SER A 314 -15.76 15.57 -9.22
N THR A 315 -15.03 15.90 -8.16
CA THR A 315 -15.16 15.20 -6.86
C THR A 315 -16.46 15.62 -6.16
N ARG A 316 -16.79 16.92 -6.12
CA ARG A 316 -18.09 17.39 -5.61
C ARG A 316 -19.26 16.78 -6.38
N LYS A 317 -19.20 16.82 -7.72
CA LYS A 317 -20.23 16.22 -8.59
C LYS A 317 -20.43 14.72 -8.34
N MET A 318 -19.36 13.97 -8.06
CA MET A 318 -19.46 12.55 -7.73
C MET A 318 -20.26 12.34 -6.44
N PHE A 319 -19.96 13.10 -5.39
CA PHE A 319 -20.69 12.98 -4.12
C PHE A 319 -22.14 13.42 -4.24
N GLU A 320 -22.43 14.52 -4.92
CA GLU A 320 -23.80 14.97 -5.19
C GLU A 320 -24.61 13.90 -5.93
N GLN A 321 -23.99 13.21 -6.90
CA GLN A 321 -24.64 12.12 -7.62
C GLN A 321 -24.88 10.90 -6.71
N ILE A 322 -23.92 10.53 -5.86
CA ILE A 322 -24.08 9.46 -4.87
C ILE A 322 -25.24 9.79 -3.92
N GLN A 323 -25.30 10.99 -3.36
CA GLN A 323 -26.38 11.43 -2.47
C GLN A 323 -27.74 11.45 -3.16
N LYS A 324 -27.80 11.89 -4.43
CA LYS A 324 -29.03 11.91 -5.21
C LYS A 324 -29.58 10.49 -5.47
N GLU A 325 -28.70 9.53 -5.73
CA GLU A 325 -29.07 8.13 -5.96
C GLU A 325 -29.40 7.38 -4.66
N ASN A 326 -28.98 7.89 -3.51
CA ASN A 326 -29.09 7.26 -2.20
C ASN A 326 -29.60 8.26 -1.16
N PRO A 327 -30.85 8.73 -1.25
CA PRO A 327 -31.37 9.73 -0.31
C PRO A 327 -31.45 9.15 1.11
N VAL A 328 -30.83 9.84 2.07
CA VAL A 328 -31.03 9.57 3.49
C VAL A 328 -32.48 9.95 3.81
N SER A 329 -33.28 8.99 4.25
CA SER A 329 -34.65 9.29 4.66
C SER A 329 -34.61 9.93 6.04
N ASP A 330 -34.99 11.21 6.16
CA ASP A 330 -35.12 11.95 7.44
C ASP A 330 -36.26 11.41 8.34
N LEU A 331 -36.69 10.15 8.15
CA LEU A 331 -37.64 9.48 9.03
C LEU A 331 -36.89 9.07 10.30
N GLY A 332 -36.76 10.02 11.22
CA GLY A 332 -36.40 9.75 12.61
C GLY A 332 -37.26 8.61 13.18
N PRO A 333 -36.79 7.94 14.25
CA PRO A 333 -37.48 6.77 14.79
C PRO A 333 -38.94 7.11 15.04
N ALA A 334 -39.84 6.38 14.39
CA ALA A 334 -41.25 6.46 14.66
C ALA A 334 -41.43 6.25 16.16
N LYS A 335 -41.85 7.31 16.87
CA LYS A 335 -42.21 7.23 18.29
C LYS A 335 -43.21 6.07 18.42
N LYS A 336 -42.78 5.00 19.07
CA LYS A 336 -43.68 3.98 19.62
C LYS A 336 -43.84 4.23 21.10
#